data_AF-A0A1P9X3H5-F1
#
_entry.id   AF-A0A1P9X3H5-F1
#
_cell.length_a   1.000
_cell.length_b   1.000
_cell.length_c   1.000
_cell.angle_alpha   90.00
_cell.angle_beta   90.00
_cell.angle_gamma   90.00
#
_symmetry.space_group_name_H-M   'P 1'
#
loop_
_entity.id
_entity.type
_entity.pdbx_description
1 polymer ?
#
loop_
_entity_poly.entity_id
_entity_poly.type
_entity_poly.pdbx_seq_one_letter_code
_entity_poly.pdbx_strand_id
1 'polypeptide(L)'
;MDIMLPSEPFTDAWHAQGGEGGAEHQVYVQLGIYYKRNNLNYYGTWLSYFHNLLLHNWLFPETAYKFLGLMDVDDTLQAVVSQKALRGVRGASPDEVAAYMALFDFTPLKNNEYINLNFGIIVSDLHQRNVLVRDDGELLVFDPVIYLN
;
A
#
# COMPACT_ATOMS: atom_id res chain seq x y z
N MET A 1 21.01 13.26 4.58
CA MET A 1 20.07 12.63 3.63
C MET A 1 18.99 13.66 3.39
N ASP A 2 18.82 14.12 2.16
CA ASP A 2 17.72 15.03 1.83
C ASP A 2 16.43 14.21 1.74
N ILE A 3 15.37 14.69 2.40
CA ILE A 3 14.05 14.03 2.37
C ILE A 3 13.24 14.52 1.17
N MET A 4 13.57 15.68 0.60
CA MET A 4 12.90 16.22 -0.56
C MET A 4 13.54 15.65 -1.82
N LEU A 5 12.71 15.03 -2.65
CA LEU A 5 13.07 14.43 -3.92
C LEU A 5 12.59 15.35 -5.05
N PRO A 6 13.33 15.46 -6.17
CA PRO A 6 12.84 16.15 -7.36
C PRO A 6 11.64 15.39 -7.95
N SER A 7 10.58 16.12 -8.30
CA SER A 7 9.37 15.52 -8.86
C SER A 7 9.49 15.18 -10.35
N GLU A 8 10.25 15.96 -11.14
CA GLU A 8 10.39 15.77 -12.59
C GLU A 8 10.83 14.35 -12.98
N PRO A 9 11.90 13.74 -12.40
CA PRO A 9 12.32 12.41 -12.81
C PRO A 9 11.27 11.33 -12.56
N PHE A 10 10.50 11.46 -11.47
CA PHE A 10 9.39 10.55 -11.18
C PHE A 10 8.28 10.73 -12.22
N THR A 11 7.88 11.98 -12.46
CA THR A 11 6.79 12.32 -13.39
C THR A 11 7.12 11.87 -14.82
N ASP A 12 8.36 12.05 -15.28
CA ASP A 12 8.81 11.59 -16.59
C ASP A 12 8.76 10.06 -16.70
N ALA A 13 9.26 9.34 -15.70
CA ALA A 13 9.24 7.88 -15.67
C ALA A 13 7.80 7.33 -15.65
N TRP A 14 6.90 8.01 -14.91
CA TRP A 14 5.48 7.70 -14.85
C TRP A 14 4.78 7.92 -16.19
N HIS A 15 5.00 9.05 -16.84
CA HIS A 15 4.44 9.33 -18.17
C HIS A 15 4.98 8.39 -19.25
N ALA A 16 6.28 8.06 -19.21
CA ALA A 16 6.89 7.11 -20.13
C ALA A 16 6.29 5.69 -20.05
N GLN A 17 5.63 5.37 -18.93
CA GLN A 17 4.94 4.09 -18.71
C GLN A 17 3.41 4.19 -18.84
N GLY A 18 2.90 5.26 -19.45
CA GLY A 18 1.47 5.42 -19.74
C GLY A 18 0.65 6.04 -18.62
N GLY A 19 1.28 6.50 -17.54
CA GLY A 19 0.57 7.21 -16.47
C GLY A 19 -0.25 6.32 -15.54
N GLU A 20 0.23 5.10 -15.28
CA GLU A 20 -0.45 4.14 -14.40
C GLU A 20 -0.69 4.68 -12.99
N GLY A 21 -1.91 4.48 -12.48
CA GLY A 21 -2.26 4.98 -11.16
C GLY A 21 -3.73 4.76 -10.78
N GLY A 22 -3.99 4.88 -9.48
CA GLY A 22 -5.34 4.95 -8.92
C GLY A 22 -5.71 6.38 -8.53
N ALA A 23 -6.76 6.53 -7.72
CA ALA A 23 -7.12 7.83 -7.15
C ALA A 23 -6.02 8.41 -6.23
N GLU A 24 -5.19 7.54 -5.65
CA GLU A 24 -4.20 7.90 -4.63
C GLU A 24 -2.77 7.92 -5.14
N HIS A 25 -2.44 6.91 -5.94
CA HIS A 25 -1.07 6.57 -6.29
C HIS A 25 -0.79 6.79 -7.77
N GLN A 26 0.29 7.48 -8.07
CA GLN A 26 0.97 7.41 -9.36
C GLN A 26 2.12 6.42 -9.25
N VAL A 27 2.25 5.55 -10.25
CA VAL A 27 3.09 4.35 -10.14
C VAL A 27 3.92 4.14 -11.40
N TYR A 28 5.21 3.89 -11.24
CA TYR A 28 6.04 3.36 -12.31
C TYR A 28 6.89 2.19 -11.81
N VAL A 29 7.34 1.34 -12.73
CA VAL A 29 8.24 0.21 -12.45
C VAL A 29 9.60 0.43 -13.08
N GLN A 30 10.66 0.16 -12.32
CA GLN A 30 12.01 0.11 -12.85
C GLN A 30 12.79 -1.01 -12.17
N LEU A 31 13.43 -1.86 -12.98
CA LEU A 31 14.31 -2.94 -12.50
C LEU A 31 13.65 -3.85 -11.43
N GLY A 32 12.35 -4.17 -11.61
CA GLY A 32 11.61 -5.02 -10.68
C GLY A 32 11.22 -4.34 -9.37
N ILE A 33 11.26 -3.01 -9.31
CA ILE A 33 10.80 -2.20 -8.17
C ILE A 33 9.68 -1.28 -8.64
N TYR A 34 8.57 -1.28 -7.91
CA TYR A 34 7.52 -0.28 -8.04
C TYR A 34 7.90 0.96 -7.23
N TYR A 35 7.76 2.11 -7.84
CA TYR A 35 7.86 3.41 -7.19
C TYR A 35 6.47 4.02 -7.18
N LYS A 36 6.00 4.42 -5.99
CA LYS A 36 4.66 4.97 -5.81
C LYS A 36 4.78 6.36 -5.18
N ARG A 37 4.04 7.31 -5.74
CA ARG A 37 3.85 8.64 -5.18
C ARG A 37 2.40 8.77 -4.75
N ASN A 38 2.13 8.99 -3.46
CA ASN A 38 0.80 9.07 -2.86
C ASN A 38 0.42 10.54 -2.60
N ASN A 39 -0.77 10.94 -3.06
CA ASN A 39 -1.29 12.31 -2.93
C ASN A 39 -1.99 12.62 -1.59
N LEU A 40 -2.01 11.65 -0.68
CA LEU A 40 -2.58 11.68 0.68
C LEU A 40 -4.10 11.84 0.76
N ASN A 41 -4.84 11.72 -0.34
CA ASN A 41 -6.28 11.99 -0.37
C ASN A 41 -7.11 11.12 0.60
N TYR A 42 -6.58 9.97 1.04
CA TYR A 42 -7.24 9.05 1.98
C TYR A 42 -6.75 9.16 3.42
N TYR A 43 -5.89 10.14 3.71
CA TYR A 43 -5.34 10.36 5.04
C TYR A 43 -5.70 11.75 5.54
N GLY A 44 -6.29 11.83 6.74
CA GLY A 44 -6.60 13.13 7.36
C GLY A 44 -5.35 13.89 7.84
N THR A 45 -4.24 13.18 8.07
CA THR A 45 -2.96 13.76 8.53
C THR A 45 -1.76 12.95 8.03
N TRP A 46 -0.57 13.58 8.02
CA TRP A 46 0.70 12.87 7.82
C TRP A 46 0.92 11.77 8.87
N LEU A 47 0.48 11.98 10.11
CA LEU A 47 0.58 10.97 11.17
C LEU A 47 -0.20 9.71 10.79
N SER A 48 -1.42 9.85 10.27
CA SER A 48 -2.22 8.70 9.80
C SER A 48 -1.57 7.99 8.61
N TYR A 49 -0.93 8.72 7.68
CA TYR A 49 -0.17 8.12 6.59
C TYR A 49 1.01 7.29 7.11
N PHE A 50 1.82 7.84 8.01
CA PHE A 50 2.96 7.11 8.56
C PHE A 50 2.55 5.94 9.44
N HIS A 51 1.44 6.04 10.18
CA HIS A 51 0.86 4.89 10.89
C HIS A 51 0.46 3.78 9.92
N ASN A 52 -0.26 4.11 8.84
CA ASN A 52 -0.61 3.12 7.82
C ASN A 52 0.65 2.45 7.26
N LEU A 53 1.65 3.23 6.85
CA LEU A 53 2.91 2.72 6.29
C LEU A 53 3.65 1.77 7.25
N LEU A 54 3.75 2.15 8.53
CA LEU A 54 4.43 1.33 9.54
C LEU A 54 3.64 0.06 9.86
N LEU A 55 2.33 0.16 10.02
CA LEU A 55 1.47 -0.98 10.31
C LEU A 55 1.39 -1.93 9.12
N HIS A 56 1.38 -1.43 7.90
CA HIS A 56 1.49 -2.24 6.68
C HIS A 56 2.74 -3.09 6.72
N ASN A 57 3.90 -2.47 6.94
CA ASN A 57 5.17 -3.19 6.96
C ASN A 57 5.30 -4.18 8.12
N TRP A 58 4.62 -3.92 9.24
CA TRP A 58 4.58 -4.82 10.38
C TRP A 58 3.68 -6.03 10.13
N LEU A 59 2.48 -5.83 9.57
CA LEU A 59 1.51 -6.89 9.28
C LEU A 59 1.89 -7.71 8.04
N PHE A 60 2.43 -7.06 7.01
CA PHE A 60 2.69 -7.63 5.69
C PHE A 60 4.15 -7.40 5.26
N PRO A 61 5.13 -8.02 5.94
CA PRO A 61 6.55 -7.78 5.69
C PRO A 61 7.01 -8.21 4.28
N GLU A 62 6.37 -9.20 3.66
CA GLU A 62 6.72 -9.70 2.32
C GLU A 62 6.48 -8.67 1.21
N THR A 63 5.55 -7.74 1.43
CA THR A 63 5.20 -6.67 0.51
C THR A 63 5.66 -5.30 1.03
N ALA A 64 6.57 -5.28 2.01
CA ALA A 64 6.93 -4.06 2.71
C ALA A 64 7.36 -2.91 1.78
N TYR A 65 6.90 -1.72 2.14
CA TYR A 65 7.30 -0.47 1.54
C TYR A 65 8.59 0.06 2.15
N LYS A 66 9.40 0.70 1.33
CA LYS A 66 10.49 1.57 1.78
C LYS A 66 10.12 3.01 1.53
N PHE A 67 10.06 3.82 2.58
CA PHE A 67 9.93 5.28 2.44
C PHE A 67 11.19 5.86 1.80
N LEU A 68 11.02 6.62 0.73
CA LEU A 68 12.13 7.25 0.00
C LEU A 68 12.26 8.73 0.32
N GLY A 69 11.15 9.40 0.58
CA GLY A 69 11.12 10.83 0.82
C GLY A 69 9.79 11.44 0.39
N LEU A 70 9.83 12.73 0.12
CA LEU A 70 8.71 13.59 -0.20
C LEU A 70 8.97 14.30 -1.51
N MET A 71 7.93 14.61 -2.27
CA MET A 71 8.00 15.43 -3.48
C MET A 71 7.03 16.58 -3.36
N ASP A 72 7.44 17.75 -3.81
CA ASP A 72 6.51 18.84 -4.10
C ASP A 72 6.01 18.69 -5.53
N VAL A 73 4.70 18.59 -5.69
CA VAL A 73 4.00 18.46 -6.97
C VAL A 73 2.84 19.44 -6.95
N ASP A 74 2.95 20.52 -7.72
CA ASP A 74 1.94 21.57 -7.82
C ASP A 74 1.53 22.11 -6.43
N ASP A 75 2.51 22.50 -5.61
CA ASP A 75 2.36 23.00 -4.23
C ASP A 75 1.73 21.98 -3.26
N THR A 76 1.68 20.71 -3.65
CA THR A 76 1.19 19.61 -2.82
C THR A 76 2.33 18.66 -2.49
N LEU A 77 2.54 18.44 -1.19
CA LEU A 77 3.54 17.52 -0.69
C LEU A 77 3.02 16.08 -0.78
N GLN A 78 3.72 15.25 -1.54
CA GLN A 78 3.35 13.85 -1.81
C GLN A 78 4.41 12.90 -1.26
N ALA A 79 3.95 11.79 -0.66
CA ALA A 79 4.84 10.78 -0.10
C ALA A 79 5.34 9.84 -1.18
N VAL A 80 6.62 9.46 -1.13
CA VAL A 80 7.22 8.54 -2.10
C VAL A 80 7.73 7.29 -1.41
N VAL A 81 7.28 6.14 -1.89
CA VAL A 81 7.69 4.82 -1.42
C VAL A 81 8.15 3.95 -2.59
N SER A 82 8.98 2.96 -2.29
CA SER A 82 9.25 1.84 -3.20
C SER A 82 8.79 0.51 -2.62
N GLN A 83 8.42 -0.42 -3.48
CA GLN A 83 8.00 -1.78 -3.14
C GLN A 83 8.59 -2.75 -4.17
N LYS A 84 8.99 -3.96 -3.76
CA LYS A 84 9.42 -4.98 -4.73
C LYS A 84 8.25 -5.33 -5.66
N ALA A 85 8.55 -5.64 -6.92
CA ALA A 85 7.54 -6.13 -7.84
C ALA A 85 6.91 -7.42 -7.34
N LEU A 86 5.58 -7.38 -7.23
CA LEU A 86 4.77 -8.48 -6.77
C LEU A 86 4.33 -9.30 -7.96
N ARG A 87 4.35 -10.62 -7.81
CA ARG A 87 3.88 -11.55 -8.84
C ARG A 87 2.78 -12.42 -8.25
N GLY A 88 1.55 -12.09 -8.59
CA GLY A 88 0.39 -12.92 -8.33
C GLY A 88 -0.03 -13.70 -9.58
N VAL A 89 -0.65 -14.86 -9.38
CA VAL A 89 -1.32 -15.62 -10.45
C VAL A 89 -2.79 -15.23 -10.59
N ARG A 90 -3.38 -14.66 -9.53
CA ARG A 90 -4.75 -14.11 -9.49
C ARG A 90 -4.93 -13.21 -8.26
N GLY A 91 -6.07 -12.52 -8.18
CA GLY A 91 -6.53 -11.91 -6.93
C GLY A 91 -7.08 -12.94 -5.94
N ALA A 92 -6.99 -12.64 -4.65
CA ALA A 92 -7.54 -13.46 -3.58
C ALA A 92 -9.07 -13.36 -3.51
N SER A 93 -9.73 -14.46 -3.15
CA SER A 93 -11.16 -14.46 -2.85
C SER A 93 -11.44 -13.87 -1.45
N PRO A 94 -12.67 -13.42 -1.17
CA PRO A 94 -13.03 -12.96 0.17
C PRO A 94 -12.78 -14.01 1.26
N ASP A 95 -13.04 -15.29 0.98
CA ASP A 95 -12.82 -16.38 1.95
C ASP A 95 -11.33 -16.60 2.25
N GLU A 96 -10.47 -16.47 1.23
CA GLU A 96 -9.01 -16.55 1.41
C GLU A 96 -8.49 -15.39 2.25
N VAL A 97 -8.96 -14.17 1.98
CA VAL A 97 -8.64 -12.99 2.79
C VAL A 97 -9.08 -13.19 4.23
N ALA A 98 -10.32 -13.65 4.45
CA ALA A 98 -10.84 -13.88 5.79
C ALA A 98 -10.02 -14.93 6.57
N ALA A 99 -9.67 -16.04 5.91
CA ALA A 99 -8.83 -17.08 6.51
C ALA A 99 -7.43 -16.57 6.84
N TYR A 100 -6.82 -15.77 5.96
CA TYR A 100 -5.51 -15.17 6.17
C TYR A 100 -5.50 -14.18 7.33
N MET A 101 -6.48 -13.28 7.39
CA MET A 101 -6.60 -12.29 8.47
C MET A 101 -6.83 -12.95 9.84
N ALA A 102 -7.56 -14.07 9.87
CA ALA A 102 -7.79 -14.84 11.10
C ALA A 102 -6.50 -15.41 11.71
N LEU A 103 -5.43 -15.62 10.92
CA LEU A 103 -4.11 -16.05 11.44
C LEU A 103 -3.45 -15.00 12.34
N PHE A 104 -3.88 -13.74 12.22
CA PHE A 104 -3.36 -12.59 12.97
C PHE A 104 -4.37 -12.06 14.01
N ASP A 105 -5.31 -12.91 14.44
CA ASP A 105 -6.39 -12.57 15.39
C ASP A 105 -7.30 -11.41 14.94
N PHE A 106 -7.40 -11.17 13.63
CA PHE A 106 -8.36 -10.23 13.08
C PHE A 106 -9.72 -10.90 12.88
N THR A 107 -10.78 -10.17 13.20
CA THR A 107 -12.17 -10.59 12.99
C THR A 107 -12.85 -9.70 11.96
N PRO A 108 -13.73 -10.23 11.10
CA PRO A 108 -14.41 -9.43 10.09
C PRO A 108 -15.38 -8.42 10.70
N LEU A 109 -15.40 -7.23 10.12
CA LEU A 109 -16.38 -6.17 10.34
C LEU A 109 -17.28 -6.03 9.08
N LYS A 110 -17.87 -4.85 8.89
CA LYS A 110 -18.65 -4.53 7.68
C LYS A 110 -17.71 -4.14 6.53
N ASN A 111 -18.21 -4.15 5.30
CA ASN A 111 -17.51 -3.58 4.13
C ASN A 111 -16.09 -4.12 3.85
N ASN A 112 -15.84 -5.41 4.12
CA ASN A 112 -14.50 -6.05 3.99
C ASN A 112 -13.42 -5.45 4.90
N GLU A 113 -13.84 -4.87 6.03
CA GLU A 113 -12.93 -4.47 7.10
C GLU A 113 -12.67 -5.60 8.07
N TYR A 114 -11.53 -5.54 8.73
CA TYR A 114 -11.09 -6.51 9.72
C TYR A 114 -10.52 -5.78 10.93
N ILE A 115 -10.89 -6.19 12.14
CA ILE A 115 -10.42 -5.59 13.40
C ILE A 115 -9.65 -6.59 14.25
N ASN A 116 -8.51 -6.13 14.77
CA ASN A 116 -7.82 -6.75 15.90
C ASN A 116 -8.06 -5.88 17.14
N LEU A 117 -8.91 -6.36 18.04
CA LEU A 117 -9.30 -5.63 19.25
C LEU A 117 -8.17 -5.49 20.28
N ASN A 118 -7.19 -6.41 20.27
CA ASN A 118 -6.07 -6.37 21.21
C ASN A 118 -5.14 -5.19 20.92
N PHE A 119 -4.98 -4.85 19.64
CA PHE A 119 -4.14 -3.73 19.20
C PHE A 119 -4.93 -2.48 18.83
N GLY A 120 -6.26 -2.56 18.74
CA GLY A 120 -7.10 -1.48 18.24
C GLY A 120 -6.80 -1.14 16.79
N ILE A 121 -6.46 -2.13 15.96
CA ILE A 121 -6.11 -1.93 14.54
C ILE A 121 -7.28 -2.36 13.67
N ILE A 122 -7.65 -1.53 12.70
CA ILE A 122 -8.57 -1.87 11.62
C ILE A 122 -7.82 -1.88 10.29
N VAL A 123 -8.03 -2.92 9.49
CA VAL A 123 -7.51 -3.06 8.13
C VAL A 123 -8.69 -3.11 7.17
N SER A 124 -8.65 -2.25 6.15
CA SER A 124 -9.68 -2.10 5.12
C SER A 124 -9.06 -2.19 3.73
N ASP A 125 -9.91 -2.13 2.71
CA ASP A 125 -9.57 -2.24 1.27
C ASP A 125 -8.87 -3.56 0.87
N LEU A 126 -9.16 -4.64 1.60
CA LEU A 126 -8.68 -5.98 1.28
C LEU A 126 -9.60 -6.64 0.25
N HIS A 127 -9.27 -6.42 -1.02
CA HIS A 127 -9.99 -7.00 -2.16
C HIS A 127 -9.05 -7.56 -3.22
N GLN A 128 -9.60 -8.27 -4.21
CA GLN A 128 -8.84 -8.98 -5.25
C GLN A 128 -7.83 -8.12 -6.05
N ARG A 129 -7.93 -6.79 -6.02
CA ARG A 129 -6.96 -5.88 -6.65
C ARG A 129 -5.79 -5.48 -5.73
N ASN A 130 -5.93 -5.64 -4.42
CA ASN A 130 -4.93 -5.27 -3.40
C ASN A 130 -4.39 -6.48 -2.63
N VAL A 131 -4.94 -7.66 -2.90
CA VAL A 131 -4.49 -8.93 -2.35
C VAL A 131 -4.32 -9.92 -3.50
N LEU A 132 -3.08 -10.29 -3.78
CA LEU A 132 -2.73 -11.26 -4.81
C LEU A 132 -2.43 -12.63 -4.19
N VAL A 133 -2.74 -13.69 -4.92
CA VAL A 133 -2.29 -15.04 -4.59
C VAL A 133 -1.04 -15.35 -5.40
N ARG A 134 0.05 -15.70 -4.72
CA ARG A 134 1.30 -16.16 -5.33
C ARG A 134 1.16 -17.61 -5.82
N ASP A 135 2.10 -18.09 -6.63
CA ASP A 135 2.06 -19.44 -7.21
C ASP A 135 2.12 -20.58 -6.17
N ASP A 136 2.67 -20.33 -5.00
CA ASP A 136 2.70 -21.24 -3.84
C ASP A 136 1.49 -21.09 -2.89
N GLY A 137 0.53 -20.22 -3.22
CA GLY A 137 -0.68 -19.99 -2.44
C GLY A 137 -0.56 -18.92 -1.34
N GLU A 138 0.61 -18.29 -1.15
CA GLU A 138 0.75 -17.18 -0.20
C GLU A 138 -0.03 -15.94 -0.68
N LEU A 139 -0.66 -15.21 0.26
CA LEU A 139 -1.28 -13.93 -0.02
C LEU A 139 -0.29 -12.78 0.09
N LEU A 140 -0.25 -11.94 -0.94
CA LEU A 140 0.52 -10.71 -1.00
C LEU A 140 -0.45 -9.52 -0.88
N VAL A 141 -0.52 -8.92 0.31
CA VAL A 141 -1.31 -7.71 0.60
C VAL A 141 -0.46 -6.48 0.36
N PHE A 142 -0.88 -5.54 -0.48
CA PHE A 142 0.05 -4.47 -0.90
C PHE A 142 -0.54 -3.08 -1.03
N ASP A 143 -1.83 -2.87 -0.81
CA ASP A 143 -2.41 -1.52 -0.77
C ASP A 143 -3.62 -1.42 0.18
N PRO A 144 -3.49 -1.84 1.46
CA PRO A 144 -4.57 -1.74 2.43
C PRO A 144 -4.67 -0.34 3.04
N VAL A 145 -5.87 -0.01 3.53
CA VAL A 145 -6.09 1.16 4.40
C VAL A 145 -6.09 0.69 5.85
N ILE A 146 -5.07 1.09 6.63
CA ILE A 146 -4.89 0.70 8.02
C ILE A 146 -4.99 1.91 8.93
N TYR A 147 -5.81 1.82 9.98
CA TYR A 147 -5.98 2.87 10.98
C TYR A 147 -6.19 2.30 12.38
N LEU A 148 -6.02 3.17 13.37
CA LEU A 148 -6.23 2.86 14.78
C LEU A 148 -7.66 3.24 15.19
N ASN A 149 -8.30 2.37 15.97
CA ASN A 149 -9.64 2.55 16.56
C ASN A 149 -9.56 3.13 17.98
#